data_AF-A0A7T0LKR6-F1
#
_entry.id   AF-A0A7T0LKR6-F1
#
_cell.length_a   1.000
_cell.length_b   1.000
_cell.length_c   1.000
_cell.angle_alpha   90.00
_cell.angle_beta   90.00
_cell.angle_gamma   90.00
#
_symmetry.space_group_name_H-M   'P 1'
#
loop_
_entity.id
_entity.type
_entity.pdbx_description
1 polymer ?
#
loop_
_entity_poly.entity_id
_entity_poly.type
_entity_poly.pdbx_seq_one_letter_code
_entity_poly.pdbx_strand_id
1 'polypeptide(L)'
;MDTILWPLKVAVAWVMVYIHKGLTLIGMPDGPGAAWVISIIGLTMVVRLIIMPLFVKQIRASRGMQLMQPELQALQAKYKDKKDPASQQKMQEEMMALYSKHGTNPFSSCMPILVQMPVFFALFRVLASLEAVAEGTYANHDSIGPLTAELAADVQASTVFGAPLSASFMNSDDATTKVVTVIMIIIMSVTQWYTMAQLSMKNMPESAKSSDNPMMRSQRIMMTVMPVFFAFTGVQFQIGVLVYWVTTNLWTMGQQFFTIRNMPAPGSEAEKKHRARINAKRVAKGLPTLEEEEAAQRAAELAEQAEQRHQRVQPVRKDRQKRKGGARLPVTPEEQRATEAGEDGAFGERLTAEEEAAIKEIETNIVGLTPEEIARRRYEKRARQRQQRRNNSKKRRR
;
A
#
# COMPACT_ATOMS: atom_id res chain seq x y z
N MET A 1 17.80 -13.85 -22.90
CA MET A 1 16.73 -13.70 -21.87
C MET A 1 16.26 -15.05 -21.31
N ASP A 2 16.19 -16.12 -22.10
CA ASP A 2 15.74 -17.44 -21.59
C ASP A 2 16.61 -18.06 -20.52
N THR A 3 17.93 -17.82 -20.57
CA THR A 3 18.87 -18.25 -19.54
C THR A 3 18.60 -17.58 -18.18
N ILE A 4 18.22 -16.31 -18.18
CA ILE A 4 17.95 -15.54 -16.95
C ILE A 4 16.65 -15.99 -16.29
N LEU A 5 15.62 -16.29 -17.10
CA LEU A 5 14.34 -16.78 -16.60
C LEU A 5 14.33 -18.29 -16.32
N TRP A 6 15.40 -19.02 -16.67
CA TRP A 6 15.46 -20.48 -16.55
C TRP A 6 15.11 -21.00 -15.14
N PRO A 7 15.72 -20.48 -14.05
CA PRO A 7 15.39 -20.95 -12.71
C PRO A 7 13.91 -20.73 -12.35
N LEU A 8 13.34 -19.63 -12.84
CA LEU A 8 11.94 -19.30 -12.61
C LEU A 8 10.98 -20.17 -13.44
N LYS A 9 11.35 -20.49 -14.69
CA LYS A 9 10.62 -21.46 -15.53
C LYS A 9 10.60 -22.84 -14.88
N VAL A 10 11.74 -23.31 -14.38
CA VAL A 10 11.85 -24.58 -13.65
C VAL A 10 11.00 -24.58 -12.38
N ALA A 11 11.04 -23.50 -11.59
CA ALA A 11 10.21 -23.37 -10.40
C ALA A 11 8.71 -23.38 -10.73
N VAL A 12 8.29 -22.67 -11.77
CA VAL A 12 6.90 -22.67 -12.27
C VAL A 12 6.48 -24.08 -12.69
N ALA A 13 7.32 -24.78 -13.45
CA ALA A 13 7.07 -26.14 -13.89
C ALA A 13 6.94 -27.12 -12.71
N TRP A 14 7.79 -27.00 -11.68
CA TRP A 14 7.67 -27.78 -10.45
C TRP A 14 6.32 -27.58 -9.76
N VAL A 15 5.91 -26.34 -9.54
CA VAL A 15 4.64 -26.05 -8.88
C VAL A 15 3.48 -26.60 -9.71
N MET A 16 3.50 -26.40 -11.03
CA MET A 16 2.44 -26.88 -11.91
C MET A 16 2.34 -28.41 -11.93
N VAL A 17 3.45 -29.13 -12.06
CA VAL A 17 3.45 -30.60 -12.07
C VAL A 17 3.04 -31.17 -10.70
N TYR A 18 3.48 -30.58 -9.59
CA TYR A 18 3.09 -31.04 -8.26
C TYR A 18 1.61 -30.80 -7.96
N ILE A 19 1.05 -29.67 -8.39
CA ILE A 19 -0.39 -29.43 -8.25
C ILE A 19 -1.17 -30.46 -9.08
N HIS A 20 -0.75 -30.72 -10.33
CA HIS A 20 -1.37 -31.76 -11.16
C HIS A 20 -1.33 -33.13 -10.46
N LYS A 21 -0.17 -33.57 -9.97
CA LYS A 21 -0.03 -34.82 -9.21
C LYS A 21 -0.91 -34.84 -7.95
N GLY A 22 -1.03 -33.72 -7.24
CA GLY A 22 -1.94 -33.60 -6.11
C GLY A 22 -3.41 -33.77 -6.50
N LEU A 23 -3.81 -33.22 -7.66
CA LEU A 23 -5.15 -33.34 -8.21
C LEU A 23 -5.48 -34.76 -8.68
N THR A 24 -4.52 -35.46 -9.28
CA THR A 24 -4.71 -36.86 -9.67
C THR A 24 -4.81 -37.78 -8.45
N LEU A 25 -4.05 -37.51 -7.38
CA LEU A 25 -4.14 -38.23 -6.11
C LEU A 25 -5.52 -38.11 -5.43
N ILE A 26 -6.24 -36.99 -5.61
CA ILE A 26 -7.60 -36.81 -5.08
C ILE A 26 -8.71 -37.31 -6.03
N GLY A 27 -8.34 -37.98 -7.12
CA GLY A 27 -9.26 -38.67 -8.02
C GLY A 27 -9.55 -37.98 -9.35
N MET A 28 -8.80 -36.94 -9.74
CA MET A 28 -8.88 -36.42 -11.11
C MET A 28 -8.16 -37.35 -12.10
N PRO A 29 -8.60 -37.43 -13.37
CA PRO A 29 -7.92 -38.24 -14.39
C PRO A 29 -6.45 -37.83 -14.57
N ASP A 30 -5.57 -38.82 -14.67
CA ASP A 30 -4.17 -38.63 -15.04
C ASP A 30 -4.07 -38.55 -16.57
N GLY A 31 -3.53 -37.44 -17.10
CA GLY A 31 -3.45 -37.15 -18.54
C GLY A 31 -4.07 -35.80 -18.93
N PRO A 32 -4.39 -35.60 -20.22
CA PRO A 32 -4.96 -34.34 -20.70
C PRO A 32 -6.33 -34.07 -20.07
N GLY A 33 -6.56 -32.86 -19.57
CA GLY A 33 -7.87 -32.47 -19.07
C GLY A 33 -7.88 -31.34 -18.05
N ALA A 34 -8.97 -31.30 -17.28
CA ALA A 34 -9.23 -30.23 -16.32
C ALA A 34 -8.18 -30.13 -15.20
N ALA A 35 -7.47 -31.22 -14.88
CA ALA A 35 -6.40 -31.21 -13.88
C ALA A 35 -5.28 -30.23 -14.24
N TRP A 36 -4.89 -30.15 -15.52
CA TRP A 36 -3.90 -29.18 -15.98
C TRP A 36 -4.41 -27.73 -15.95
N VAL A 37 -5.68 -27.52 -16.30
CA VAL A 37 -6.32 -26.19 -16.20
C VAL A 37 -6.34 -25.70 -14.74
N ILE A 38 -6.76 -26.57 -13.82
CA ILE A 38 -6.78 -26.28 -12.37
C ILE A 38 -5.35 -26.12 -11.85
N SER A 39 -4.38 -26.83 -12.42
CA SER A 39 -2.97 -26.65 -12.08
C SER A 39 -2.46 -25.24 -12.41
N ILE A 40 -2.80 -24.68 -13.58
CA ILE A 40 -2.46 -23.29 -13.94
C ILE A 40 -3.13 -22.30 -12.97
N ILE A 41 -4.39 -22.53 -12.61
CA ILE A 41 -5.13 -21.73 -11.62
C ILE A 41 -4.43 -21.80 -10.26
N GLY A 42 -4.11 -23.01 -9.79
CA GLY A 42 -3.45 -23.28 -8.52
C GLY A 42 -2.05 -22.68 -8.44
N LEU A 43 -1.26 -22.78 -9.51
CA LEU A 43 0.04 -22.11 -9.63
C LEU A 43 -0.10 -20.61 -9.37
N THR A 44 -1.08 -19.98 -10.01
CA THR A 44 -1.37 -18.55 -9.84
C THR A 44 -1.66 -18.23 -8.37
N MET A 45 -2.49 -19.04 -7.71
CA MET A 45 -2.82 -18.86 -6.29
C MET A 45 -1.59 -19.04 -5.38
N VAL A 46 -0.77 -20.07 -5.62
CA VAL A 46 0.45 -20.34 -4.84
C VAL A 46 1.43 -19.18 -4.93
N VAL A 47 1.74 -18.73 -6.15
CA VAL A 47 2.60 -17.58 -6.39
C VAL A 47 2.07 -16.34 -5.67
N ARG A 48 0.76 -16.09 -5.79
CA ARG A 48 0.12 -14.93 -5.15
C ARG A 48 0.16 -15.00 -3.62
N LEU A 49 0.03 -16.19 -3.04
CA LEU A 49 0.18 -16.40 -1.59
C LEU A 49 1.62 -16.13 -1.12
N ILE A 50 2.62 -16.57 -1.88
CA ILE A 50 4.04 -16.32 -1.56
C ILE A 50 4.37 -14.82 -1.61
N ILE A 51 3.84 -14.09 -2.60
CA ILE A 51 4.12 -12.66 -2.78
C ILE A 51 3.20 -11.78 -1.90
N MET A 52 2.14 -12.33 -1.32
CA MET A 52 1.18 -11.61 -0.47
C MET A 52 1.80 -10.70 0.61
N PRO A 53 2.79 -11.12 1.43
CA PRO A 53 3.41 -10.23 2.42
C PRO A 53 4.11 -9.02 1.79
N LEU A 54 4.75 -9.20 0.64
CA LEU A 54 5.36 -8.11 -0.12
C LEU A 54 4.27 -7.17 -0.63
N PHE A 55 3.19 -7.73 -1.18
CA PHE A 55 2.05 -6.94 -1.66
C PHE A 55 1.40 -6.11 -0.54
N VAL A 56 1.29 -6.64 0.67
CA VAL A 56 0.78 -5.90 1.84
C VAL A 56 1.69 -4.73 2.20
N LYS A 57 3.01 -4.90 2.19
CA LYS A 57 3.96 -3.80 2.41
C LYS A 57 3.80 -2.71 1.35
N GLN A 58 3.62 -3.13 0.11
CA GLN A 58 3.38 -2.23 -1.01
C GLN A 58 2.06 -1.44 -0.91
N ILE A 59 0.97 -2.09 -0.50
CA ILE A 59 -0.29 -1.38 -0.25
C ILE A 59 -0.08 -0.28 0.80
N ARG A 60 0.67 -0.57 1.87
CA ARG A 60 0.97 0.43 2.91
C ARG A 60 1.76 1.61 2.34
N ALA A 61 2.75 1.34 1.50
CA ALA A 61 3.51 2.39 0.82
C ALA A 61 2.61 3.25 -0.09
N SER A 62 1.72 2.63 -0.86
CA SER A 62 0.74 3.32 -1.70
C SER A 62 -0.22 4.19 -0.88
N ARG A 63 -0.57 3.80 0.36
CA ARG A 63 -1.39 4.66 1.24
C ARG A 63 -0.68 5.89 1.77
N GLY A 64 0.63 5.79 2.03
CA GLY A 64 1.42 6.98 2.36
C GLY A 64 1.26 8.05 1.29
N MET A 65 1.29 7.64 0.02
CA MET A 65 1.06 8.53 -1.12
C MET A 65 -0.35 9.12 -1.17
N GLN A 66 -1.37 8.36 -0.77
CA GLN A 66 -2.76 8.87 -0.70
C GLN A 66 -2.92 9.94 0.38
N LEU A 67 -2.29 9.76 1.55
CA LEU A 67 -2.30 10.76 2.63
C LEU A 67 -1.66 12.09 2.22
N MET A 68 -0.69 12.02 1.32
CA MET A 68 0.02 13.18 0.78
C MET A 68 -0.68 13.89 -0.36
N GLN A 69 -1.70 13.27 -0.94
CA GLN A 69 -2.43 13.83 -2.07
C GLN A 69 -2.92 15.28 -1.86
N PRO A 70 -3.47 15.70 -0.70
CA PRO A 70 -3.86 17.09 -0.48
C PRO A 70 -2.68 18.07 -0.52
N GLU A 71 -1.53 17.70 0.06
CA GLU A 71 -0.32 18.54 0.05
C GLU A 71 0.29 18.62 -1.36
N LEU A 72 0.26 17.51 -2.11
CA LEU A 72 0.64 17.48 -3.52
C LEU A 72 -0.29 18.36 -4.38
N GLN A 73 -1.60 18.36 -4.11
CA GLN A 73 -2.56 19.23 -4.78
C GLN A 73 -2.33 20.70 -4.45
N ALA A 74 -2.05 21.03 -3.18
CA ALA A 74 -1.70 22.39 -2.78
C ALA A 74 -0.41 22.87 -3.46
N LEU A 75 0.60 22.00 -3.56
CA LEU A 75 1.82 22.28 -4.30
C LEU A 75 1.54 22.50 -5.80
N GLN A 76 0.74 21.65 -6.43
CA GLN A 76 0.34 21.83 -7.84
C GLN A 76 -0.41 23.14 -8.04
N ALA A 77 -1.31 23.51 -7.11
CA ALA A 77 -2.03 24.78 -7.16
C ALA A 77 -1.09 25.99 -7.04
N LYS A 78 -0.07 25.94 -6.16
CA LYS A 78 0.94 26.98 -5.98
C LYS A 78 1.74 27.28 -7.27
N TYR A 79 1.91 26.28 -8.15
CA TYR A 79 2.68 26.40 -9.39
C TYR A 79 1.83 26.37 -10.67
N LYS A 80 0.50 26.24 -10.57
CA LYS A 80 -0.41 26.03 -11.73
C LYS A 80 -0.27 27.11 -12.81
N ASP A 81 -0.07 28.36 -12.40
CA ASP A 81 0.02 29.51 -13.30
C ASP A 81 1.47 29.84 -13.71
N LYS A 82 2.45 29.08 -13.22
CA LYS A 82 3.88 29.30 -13.47
C LYS A 82 4.40 28.32 -14.50
N LYS A 83 4.62 28.80 -15.74
CA LYS A 83 5.08 27.98 -16.87
C LYS A 83 6.55 28.13 -17.21
N ASP A 84 7.28 28.96 -16.47
CA ASP A 84 8.71 29.16 -16.66
C ASP A 84 9.51 27.89 -16.30
N PRO A 85 10.59 27.57 -17.04
CA PRO A 85 11.41 26.38 -16.79
C PRO A 85 11.96 26.31 -15.35
N ALA A 86 12.31 27.47 -14.78
CA ALA A 86 12.80 27.57 -13.41
C ALA A 86 11.74 27.21 -12.36
N SER A 87 10.49 27.67 -12.54
CA SER A 87 9.38 27.29 -11.65
C SER A 87 9.01 25.82 -11.77
N GLN A 88 9.10 25.22 -12.96
CA GLN A 88 8.90 23.78 -13.09
C GLN A 88 9.98 22.96 -12.40
N GLN A 89 11.25 23.39 -12.47
CA GLN A 89 12.34 22.77 -11.72
C GLN A 89 12.11 22.88 -10.22
N LYS A 90 11.75 24.07 -9.71
CA LYS A 90 11.41 24.28 -8.30
C LYS A 90 10.21 23.44 -7.86
N MET A 91 9.19 23.28 -8.70
CA MET A 91 8.05 22.42 -8.41
C MET A 91 8.49 20.96 -8.26
N GLN A 92 9.38 20.46 -9.14
CA GLN A 92 9.92 19.10 -9.04
C GLN A 92 10.77 18.92 -7.77
N GLU A 93 11.59 19.91 -7.41
CA GLU A 93 12.38 19.91 -6.18
C GLU A 93 11.49 19.92 -4.92
N GLU A 94 10.51 20.82 -4.83
CA GLU A 94 9.56 20.88 -3.71
C GLU A 94 8.73 19.60 -3.62
N MET A 95 8.35 19.01 -4.75
CA MET A 95 7.64 17.74 -4.79
C MET A 95 8.51 16.58 -4.26
N MET A 96 9.79 16.53 -4.65
CA MET A 96 10.73 15.53 -4.13
C MET A 96 11.06 15.73 -2.64
N ALA A 97 11.18 16.99 -2.20
CA ALA A 97 11.35 17.33 -0.79
C ALA A 97 10.11 16.93 0.03
N LEU A 98 8.91 17.12 -0.53
CA LEU A 98 7.64 16.73 0.07
C LEU A 98 7.55 15.19 0.22
N TYR A 99 7.90 14.43 -0.82
CA TYR A 99 8.02 12.97 -0.74
C TYR A 99 8.99 12.52 0.36
N SER A 100 10.14 13.20 0.46
CA SER A 100 11.17 12.90 1.46
C SER A 100 10.73 13.21 2.90
N LYS A 101 10.02 14.33 3.12
CA LYS A 101 9.50 14.73 4.44
C LYS A 101 8.55 13.70 5.04
N HIS A 102 7.73 13.06 4.21
CA HIS A 102 6.76 12.06 4.65
C HIS A 102 7.26 10.62 4.45
N GLY A 103 8.55 10.44 4.14
CA GLY A 103 9.19 9.14 4.01
C GLY A 103 8.56 8.23 2.94
N THR A 104 7.96 8.81 1.91
CA THR A 104 7.24 8.08 0.84
C THR A 104 7.98 8.25 -0.48
N ASN A 105 8.16 7.19 -1.26
CA ASN A 105 8.88 7.24 -2.54
C ASN A 105 7.91 7.00 -3.73
N PRO A 106 7.91 7.82 -4.80
CA PRO A 106 7.13 7.60 -6.02
C PRO A 106 7.29 6.20 -6.64
N PHE A 107 8.49 5.61 -6.57
CA PHE A 107 8.75 4.27 -7.11
C PHE A 107 8.10 3.12 -6.33
N SER A 108 7.71 3.35 -5.08
CA SER A 108 7.03 2.32 -4.28
C SER A 108 5.66 1.91 -4.84
N SER A 109 5.04 2.81 -5.62
CA SER A 109 3.75 2.60 -6.27
C SER A 109 3.83 1.75 -7.54
N CYS A 110 4.97 1.72 -8.25
CA CYS A 110 5.17 0.91 -9.47
C CYS A 110 5.86 -0.44 -9.22
N MET A 111 6.31 -0.67 -7.99
CA MET A 111 6.88 -1.94 -7.56
C MET A 111 5.99 -3.20 -7.79
N PRO A 112 4.63 -3.17 -7.86
CA PRO A 112 3.88 -4.42 -8.03
C PRO A 112 4.14 -4.99 -9.42
N ILE A 113 4.21 -4.09 -10.40
CA ILE A 113 4.46 -4.42 -11.81
C ILE A 113 5.86 -5.03 -11.94
N LEU A 114 6.86 -4.42 -11.29
CA LEU A 114 8.24 -4.91 -11.34
C LEU A 114 8.40 -6.32 -10.77
N VAL A 115 7.75 -6.63 -9.65
CA VAL A 115 7.83 -7.96 -9.02
C VAL A 115 7.00 -9.00 -9.81
N GLN A 116 5.88 -8.59 -10.39
CA GLN A 116 4.99 -9.50 -11.14
C GLN A 116 5.55 -9.84 -12.54
N MET A 117 6.25 -8.90 -13.20
CA MET A 117 6.74 -9.10 -14.57
C MET A 117 7.58 -10.37 -14.74
N PRO A 118 8.62 -10.66 -13.93
CA PRO A 118 9.42 -11.88 -14.07
C PRO A 118 8.58 -13.16 -14.02
N VAL A 119 7.64 -13.23 -13.07
CA VAL A 119 6.76 -14.39 -12.88
C VAL A 119 5.85 -14.59 -14.08
N PHE A 120 5.25 -13.49 -14.58
CA PHE A 120 4.42 -13.54 -15.77
C PHE A 120 5.22 -14.00 -16.99
N PHE A 121 6.40 -13.44 -17.23
CA PHE A 121 7.24 -13.84 -18.36
C PHE A 121 7.70 -15.30 -18.28
N ALA A 122 8.01 -15.80 -17.08
CA ALA A 122 8.36 -17.20 -16.89
C ALA A 122 7.17 -18.12 -17.22
N LEU A 123 5.99 -17.85 -16.68
CA LEU A 123 4.79 -18.63 -16.98
C LEU A 123 4.44 -18.57 -18.47
N PHE A 124 4.40 -17.37 -19.05
CA PHE A 124 4.12 -17.16 -20.47
C PHE A 124 5.09 -17.96 -21.33
N ARG A 125 6.39 -17.94 -21.01
CA ARG A 125 7.37 -18.71 -21.77
C ARG A 125 7.26 -20.20 -21.57
N VAL A 126 6.92 -20.70 -20.38
CA VAL A 126 6.65 -22.14 -20.17
C VAL A 126 5.49 -22.58 -21.06
N LEU A 127 4.37 -21.85 -21.04
CA LEU A 127 3.19 -22.17 -21.84
C LEU A 127 3.47 -22.07 -23.35
N ALA A 128 4.17 -21.01 -23.77
CA ALA A 128 4.52 -20.80 -25.17
C ALA A 128 5.55 -21.82 -25.70
N SER A 129 6.35 -22.45 -24.82
CA SER A 129 7.31 -23.47 -25.21
C SER A 129 6.79 -24.90 -25.13
N LEU A 130 5.53 -25.13 -24.71
CA LEU A 130 5.00 -26.48 -24.53
C LEU A 130 5.09 -27.33 -25.81
N GLU A 131 4.88 -26.73 -26.97
CA GLU A 131 4.97 -27.40 -28.28
C GLU A 131 6.38 -27.87 -28.56
N ALA A 132 7.35 -26.96 -28.44
CA ALA A 132 8.74 -27.29 -28.63
C ALA A 132 9.24 -28.33 -27.62
N VAL A 133 8.72 -28.33 -26.38
CA VAL A 133 9.07 -29.34 -25.36
C VAL A 133 8.43 -30.69 -25.68
N ALA A 134 7.16 -30.71 -26.11
CA ALA A 134 6.45 -31.93 -26.48
C ALA A 134 7.07 -32.62 -27.71
N GLU A 135 7.53 -31.83 -28.68
CA GLU A 135 8.18 -32.31 -29.90
C GLU A 135 9.68 -32.61 -29.72
N GLY A 136 10.26 -32.28 -28.56
CA GLY A 136 11.70 -32.42 -28.31
C GLY A 136 12.57 -31.43 -29.10
N THR A 137 12.00 -30.37 -29.67
CA THR A 137 12.70 -29.32 -30.44
C THR A 137 13.13 -28.14 -29.55
N TYR A 138 12.91 -28.23 -28.24
CA TYR A 138 13.22 -27.16 -27.30
C TYR A 138 14.72 -26.95 -27.11
N ALA A 139 15.17 -25.71 -27.30
CA ALA A 139 16.59 -25.38 -27.39
C ALA A 139 17.40 -25.81 -26.15
N ASN A 140 18.39 -26.68 -26.37
CA ASN A 140 19.38 -27.17 -25.39
C ASN A 140 18.82 -27.86 -24.14
N HIS A 141 17.53 -28.19 -24.10
CA HIS A 141 16.87 -28.78 -22.94
C HIS A 141 15.75 -29.73 -23.37
N ASP A 142 15.79 -30.97 -22.90
CA ASP A 142 14.75 -31.98 -23.19
C ASP A 142 13.45 -31.78 -22.38
N SER A 143 13.51 -30.95 -21.33
CA SER A 143 12.40 -30.69 -20.41
C SER A 143 12.58 -29.36 -19.68
N ILE A 144 11.49 -28.85 -19.11
CA ILE A 144 11.54 -27.69 -18.21
C ILE A 144 11.36 -28.19 -16.79
N GLY A 145 12.46 -28.54 -16.11
CA GLY A 145 12.39 -29.16 -14.79
C GLY A 145 11.63 -30.49 -14.85
N PRO A 146 10.57 -30.70 -14.05
CA PRO A 146 9.80 -31.94 -14.09
C PRO A 146 8.77 -32.00 -15.23
N LEU A 147 8.63 -30.93 -16.02
CA LEU A 147 7.74 -30.89 -17.18
C LEU A 147 8.46 -31.55 -18.36
N THR A 148 8.24 -32.86 -18.50
CA THR A 148 8.76 -33.70 -19.59
C THR A 148 7.99 -33.48 -20.90
N ALA A 149 8.49 -34.04 -22.00
CA ALA A 149 7.80 -34.01 -23.29
C ALA A 149 6.37 -34.59 -23.22
N GLU A 150 6.19 -35.71 -22.51
CA GLU A 150 4.88 -36.34 -22.30
C GLU A 150 3.92 -35.42 -21.54
N LEU A 151 4.37 -34.84 -20.41
CA LEU A 151 3.55 -33.92 -19.63
C LEU A 151 3.27 -32.62 -20.39
N ALA A 152 4.20 -32.16 -21.22
CA ALA A 152 3.97 -31.01 -22.10
C ALA A 152 2.89 -31.32 -23.14
N ALA A 153 2.92 -32.51 -23.76
CA ALA A 153 1.89 -32.96 -24.68
C ALA A 153 0.50 -33.04 -24.00
N ASP A 154 0.44 -33.53 -22.76
CA ASP A 154 -0.81 -33.55 -21.99
C ASP A 154 -1.37 -32.15 -21.73
N VAL A 155 -0.50 -31.19 -21.38
CA VAL A 155 -0.92 -29.79 -21.19
C VAL A 155 -1.43 -29.20 -22.51
N GLN A 156 -0.79 -29.48 -23.64
CA GLN A 156 -1.24 -28.99 -24.94
C GLN A 156 -2.60 -29.57 -25.35
N ALA A 157 -2.79 -30.86 -25.14
CA ALA A 157 -4.03 -31.56 -25.45
C ALA A 157 -5.18 -31.23 -24.47
N SER A 158 -4.87 -30.61 -23.33
CA SER A 158 -5.88 -30.17 -22.36
C SER A 158 -6.71 -29.02 -22.92
N THR A 159 -8.01 -29.06 -22.69
CA THR A 159 -8.97 -28.09 -23.23
C THR A 159 -9.70 -27.31 -22.14
N VAL A 160 -10.11 -26.10 -22.48
CA VAL A 160 -10.99 -25.24 -21.68
C VAL A 160 -12.23 -24.97 -22.53
N PHE A 161 -13.39 -25.48 -22.08
CA PHE A 161 -14.63 -25.41 -22.85
C PHE A 161 -14.50 -25.95 -24.30
N GLY A 162 -13.70 -27.01 -24.49
CA GLY A 162 -13.47 -27.63 -25.79
C GLY A 162 -12.34 -27.00 -26.63
N ALA A 163 -11.74 -25.90 -26.17
CA ALA A 163 -10.65 -25.23 -26.87
C ALA A 163 -9.28 -25.57 -26.25
N PRO A 164 -8.26 -25.99 -27.02
CA PRO A 164 -6.94 -26.37 -26.49
C PRO A 164 -6.22 -25.22 -25.79
N LEU A 165 -5.47 -25.51 -24.72
CA LEU A 165 -4.73 -24.49 -23.96
C LEU A 165 -3.68 -23.75 -24.78
N SER A 166 -3.06 -24.41 -25.77
CA SER A 166 -2.05 -23.84 -26.67
C SER A 166 -2.65 -23.02 -27.82
N ALA A 167 -3.96 -23.16 -28.08
CA ALA A 167 -4.62 -22.48 -29.17
C ALA A 167 -4.91 -21.01 -28.82
N SER A 168 -5.01 -20.18 -29.84
CA SER A 168 -5.31 -18.75 -29.80
C SER A 168 -6.30 -18.41 -30.93
N PHE A 169 -6.81 -17.19 -30.95
CA PHE A 169 -7.70 -16.75 -32.02
C PHE A 169 -6.98 -16.69 -33.38
N MET A 170 -5.68 -16.38 -33.39
CA MET A 170 -4.90 -16.16 -34.61
C MET A 170 -4.36 -17.44 -35.25
N ASN A 171 -4.22 -18.53 -34.49
CA ASN A 171 -3.60 -19.78 -34.96
C ASN A 171 -4.57 -20.97 -35.06
N SER A 172 -5.85 -20.76 -34.79
CA SER A 172 -6.87 -21.82 -34.86
C SER A 172 -7.97 -21.43 -35.83
N ASP A 173 -8.36 -22.36 -36.71
CA ASP A 173 -9.51 -22.21 -37.60
C ASP A 173 -10.82 -22.70 -36.98
N ASP A 174 -10.74 -23.42 -35.86
CA ASP A 174 -11.90 -23.95 -35.17
C ASP A 174 -12.78 -22.84 -34.56
N ALA A 175 -14.09 -22.91 -34.88
CA ALA A 175 -15.08 -21.95 -34.41
C ALA A 175 -15.23 -21.99 -32.88
N THR A 176 -15.12 -23.17 -32.26
CA THR A 176 -15.22 -23.30 -30.80
C THR A 176 -14.10 -22.54 -30.12
N THR A 177 -12.87 -22.74 -30.59
CA THR A 177 -11.68 -22.03 -30.12
C THR A 177 -11.80 -20.53 -30.26
N LYS A 178 -12.27 -20.02 -31.42
CA LYS A 178 -12.49 -18.58 -31.64
C LYS A 178 -13.52 -18.01 -30.66
N VAL A 179 -14.65 -18.69 -30.48
CA VAL A 179 -15.72 -18.26 -29.56
C VAL A 179 -15.24 -18.24 -28.10
N VAL A 180 -14.59 -19.32 -27.64
CA VAL A 180 -14.05 -19.42 -26.28
C VAL A 180 -13.01 -18.32 -26.03
N THR A 181 -12.13 -18.09 -26.99
CA THR A 181 -11.09 -17.05 -26.89
C THR A 181 -11.71 -15.66 -26.76
N VAL A 182 -12.71 -15.32 -27.59
CA VAL A 182 -13.41 -14.03 -27.52
C VAL A 182 -14.12 -13.86 -26.16
N ILE A 183 -14.81 -14.90 -25.66
CA ILE A 183 -15.46 -14.87 -24.35
C ILE A 183 -14.43 -14.62 -23.24
N MET A 184 -13.29 -15.31 -23.28
CA MET A 184 -12.21 -15.14 -22.30
C MET A 184 -11.61 -13.73 -22.35
N ILE A 185 -11.43 -13.14 -23.53
CA ILE A 185 -10.94 -11.75 -23.68
C ILE A 185 -11.95 -10.75 -23.11
N ILE A 186 -13.25 -10.96 -23.32
CA ILE A 186 -14.31 -10.12 -22.73
C ILE A 186 -14.27 -10.22 -21.21
N ILE A 187 -14.23 -11.44 -20.65
CA ILE A 187 -14.16 -11.66 -19.20
C ILE A 187 -12.89 -11.00 -18.63
N MET A 188 -11.73 -11.20 -19.27
CA MET A 188 -10.48 -10.57 -18.88
C MET A 188 -10.58 -9.04 -18.89
N SER A 189 -11.12 -8.45 -19.95
CA SER A 189 -11.29 -7.00 -20.08
C SER A 189 -12.24 -6.43 -19.02
N VAL A 190 -13.38 -7.08 -18.79
CA VAL A 190 -14.37 -6.66 -17.79
C VAL A 190 -13.80 -6.79 -16.37
N THR A 191 -13.14 -7.92 -16.06
CA THR A 191 -12.52 -8.13 -14.74
C THR A 191 -11.37 -7.16 -14.50
N GLN A 192 -10.54 -6.91 -15.50
CA GLN A 192 -9.47 -5.90 -15.42
C GLN A 192 -10.04 -4.49 -15.20
N TRP A 193 -11.05 -4.11 -15.97
CA TRP A 193 -11.74 -2.83 -15.78
C TRP A 193 -12.30 -2.72 -14.36
N TYR A 194 -12.97 -3.77 -13.88
CA TYR A 194 -13.54 -3.79 -12.53
C TYR A 194 -12.47 -3.64 -11.44
N THR A 195 -11.33 -4.34 -11.54
CA THR A 195 -10.25 -4.21 -10.55
C THR A 195 -9.66 -2.79 -10.51
N MET A 196 -9.55 -2.11 -11.66
CA MET A 196 -9.12 -0.71 -11.73
C MET A 196 -10.19 0.25 -11.19
N ALA A 197 -11.45 0.03 -11.57
CA ALA A 197 -12.62 0.77 -11.10
C ALA A 197 -12.81 0.65 -9.57
N GLN A 198 -12.57 -0.52 -9.00
CA GLN A 198 -12.68 -0.79 -7.57
C GLN A 198 -11.66 0.03 -6.77
N LEU A 199 -10.43 0.13 -7.27
CA LEU A 199 -9.39 0.94 -6.63
C LEU A 199 -9.68 2.44 -6.72
N SER A 200 -10.10 2.92 -7.90
CA SER A 200 -10.31 4.35 -8.16
C SER A 200 -11.57 4.92 -7.50
N MET A 201 -12.69 4.21 -7.56
CA MET A 201 -13.99 4.78 -7.18
C MET A 201 -14.34 4.56 -5.71
N LYS A 202 -13.93 3.42 -5.12
CA LYS A 202 -14.31 3.05 -3.75
C LYS A 202 -13.26 3.40 -2.69
N ASN A 203 -12.01 3.59 -3.10
CA ASN A 203 -10.88 3.74 -2.19
C ASN A 203 -10.16 5.09 -2.34
N MET A 204 -10.88 6.12 -2.79
CA MET A 204 -10.36 7.47 -3.03
C MET A 204 -11.33 8.54 -2.48
N PRO A 205 -10.84 9.59 -1.80
CA PRO A 205 -11.70 10.65 -1.25
C PRO A 205 -12.39 11.47 -2.36
N GLU A 206 -13.58 12.00 -2.06
CA GLU A 206 -14.41 12.81 -2.97
C GLU A 206 -13.66 14.00 -3.56
N SER A 207 -12.86 14.71 -2.75
CA SER A 207 -12.02 15.84 -3.18
C SER A 207 -11.01 15.47 -4.26
N ALA A 208 -10.56 14.22 -4.28
CA ALA A 208 -9.60 13.72 -5.22
C ALA A 208 -10.22 13.18 -6.51
N LYS A 209 -11.56 12.96 -6.55
CA LYS A 209 -12.31 12.51 -7.74
C LYS A 209 -12.58 13.62 -8.76
N SER A 210 -12.18 14.86 -8.45
CA SER A 210 -12.34 16.01 -9.35
C SER A 210 -11.66 15.75 -10.70
N SER A 211 -12.32 16.17 -11.78
CA SER A 211 -11.82 16.04 -13.16
C SER A 211 -10.54 16.82 -13.42
N ASP A 212 -10.16 17.74 -12.54
CA ASP A 212 -8.98 18.58 -12.67
C ASP A 212 -7.71 17.97 -12.08
N ASN A 213 -7.82 16.87 -11.32
CA ASN A 213 -6.66 16.17 -10.78
C ASN A 213 -5.93 15.39 -11.89
N PRO A 214 -4.65 15.69 -12.20
CA PRO A 214 -3.87 14.98 -13.21
C PRO A 214 -3.78 13.46 -12.96
N MET A 215 -3.79 13.05 -11.68
CA MET A 215 -3.79 11.64 -11.29
C MET A 215 -5.08 10.91 -11.71
N MET A 216 -6.25 11.55 -11.53
CA MET A 216 -7.53 10.98 -11.96
C MET A 216 -7.64 10.92 -13.47
N ARG A 217 -7.12 11.93 -14.19
CA ARG A 217 -7.09 11.91 -15.66
C ARG A 217 -6.27 10.72 -16.16
N SER A 218 -5.07 10.52 -15.62
CA SER A 218 -4.23 9.35 -15.94
C SER A 218 -4.94 8.03 -15.65
N GLN A 219 -5.63 7.92 -14.49
CA GLN A 219 -6.37 6.72 -14.11
C GLN A 219 -7.59 6.46 -15.02
N ARG A 220 -8.32 7.50 -15.44
CA ARG A 220 -9.45 7.37 -16.39
C ARG A 220 -8.96 6.95 -17.77
N ILE A 221 -7.88 7.55 -18.27
CA ILE A 221 -7.27 7.13 -19.54
C ILE A 221 -6.92 5.65 -19.47
N MET A 222 -6.24 5.21 -18.41
CA MET A 222 -5.90 3.80 -18.23
C MET A 222 -7.15 2.90 -18.19
N MET A 223 -8.20 3.29 -17.47
CA MET A 223 -9.46 2.54 -17.41
C MET A 223 -10.17 2.41 -18.76
N THR A 224 -10.13 3.46 -19.60
CA THR A 224 -10.83 3.46 -20.90
C THR A 224 -10.00 2.80 -21.99
N VAL A 225 -8.68 3.00 -21.99
CA VAL A 225 -7.80 2.49 -23.05
C VAL A 225 -7.47 1.00 -22.86
N MET A 226 -7.30 0.52 -21.62
CA MET A 226 -6.91 -0.88 -21.37
C MET A 226 -7.87 -1.92 -21.95
N PRO A 227 -9.21 -1.81 -21.77
CA PRO A 227 -10.15 -2.77 -22.36
C PRO A 227 -10.06 -2.82 -23.89
N VAL A 228 -9.86 -1.67 -24.54
CA VAL A 228 -9.68 -1.59 -26.00
C VAL A 228 -8.35 -2.23 -26.42
N PHE A 229 -7.28 -1.95 -25.66
CA PHE A 229 -5.97 -2.55 -25.88
C PHE A 229 -6.03 -4.08 -25.77
N PHE A 230 -6.74 -4.63 -24.77
CA PHE A 230 -6.92 -6.07 -24.64
C PHE A 230 -7.87 -6.68 -25.66
N ALA A 231 -8.88 -5.95 -26.12
CA ALA A 231 -9.70 -6.42 -27.23
C ALA A 231 -8.86 -6.64 -28.49
N PHE A 232 -7.87 -5.78 -28.75
CA PHE A 232 -6.98 -5.89 -29.92
C PHE A 232 -5.81 -6.87 -29.73
N THR A 233 -5.14 -6.84 -28.58
CA THR A 233 -3.95 -7.67 -28.32
C THR A 233 -4.31 -9.06 -27.80
N GLY A 234 -5.47 -9.21 -27.16
CA GLY A 234 -5.91 -10.45 -26.55
C GLY A 234 -6.07 -11.61 -27.53
N VAL A 235 -6.37 -11.32 -28.80
CA VAL A 235 -6.52 -12.32 -29.86
C VAL A 235 -5.21 -13.08 -30.16
N GLN A 236 -4.05 -12.49 -29.83
CA GLN A 236 -2.75 -13.11 -30.02
C GLN A 236 -2.37 -14.04 -28.85
N PHE A 237 -3.07 -13.98 -27.73
CA PHE A 237 -2.73 -14.79 -26.56
C PHE A 237 -3.35 -16.18 -26.63
N GLN A 238 -2.58 -17.17 -26.19
CA GLN A 238 -3.03 -18.55 -26.03
C GLN A 238 -4.06 -18.66 -24.90
N ILE A 239 -4.98 -19.62 -24.99
CA ILE A 239 -6.05 -19.82 -24.01
C ILE A 239 -5.49 -20.05 -22.60
N GLY A 240 -4.39 -20.80 -22.45
CA GLY A 240 -3.74 -20.99 -21.15
C GLY A 240 -3.28 -19.68 -20.50
N VAL A 241 -2.81 -18.72 -21.30
CA VAL A 241 -2.44 -17.38 -20.82
C VAL A 241 -3.69 -16.59 -20.40
N LEU A 242 -4.81 -16.73 -21.14
CA LEU A 242 -6.08 -16.10 -20.78
C LEU A 242 -6.67 -16.67 -19.48
N VAL A 243 -6.58 -17.98 -19.26
CA VAL A 243 -6.97 -18.63 -17.99
C VAL A 243 -6.18 -18.04 -16.82
N TYR A 244 -4.86 -17.89 -16.99
CA TYR A 244 -4.01 -17.25 -16.00
C TYR A 244 -4.45 -15.80 -15.73
N TRP A 245 -4.75 -15.02 -16.77
CA TRP A 245 -5.18 -13.63 -16.64
C TRP A 245 -6.49 -13.49 -15.87
N VAL A 246 -7.51 -14.27 -16.25
CA VAL A 246 -8.80 -14.28 -15.56
C VAL A 246 -8.60 -14.65 -14.09
N THR A 247 -7.83 -15.70 -13.81
CA THR A 247 -7.51 -16.13 -12.44
C THR A 247 -6.81 -15.04 -11.63
N THR A 248 -5.81 -14.41 -12.25
CA THR A 248 -5.06 -13.28 -11.68
C THR A 248 -5.98 -12.10 -11.33
N ASN A 249 -6.93 -11.78 -12.20
CA ASN A 249 -7.87 -10.68 -11.98
C ASN A 249 -8.88 -11.02 -10.88
N LEU A 250 -9.41 -12.24 -10.86
CA LEU A 250 -10.31 -12.72 -9.81
C LEU A 250 -9.61 -12.73 -8.44
N TRP A 251 -8.37 -13.22 -8.38
CA TRP A 251 -7.55 -13.14 -7.19
C TRP A 251 -7.38 -11.69 -6.73
N THR A 252 -6.98 -10.81 -7.65
CA THR A 252 -6.75 -9.39 -7.36
C THR A 252 -8.02 -8.74 -6.84
N MET A 253 -9.18 -9.02 -7.43
CA MET A 253 -10.47 -8.53 -6.98
C MET A 253 -10.80 -9.00 -5.55
N GLY A 254 -10.61 -10.30 -5.26
CA GLY A 254 -10.81 -10.85 -3.91
C GLY A 254 -9.84 -10.22 -2.89
N GLN A 255 -8.58 -10.08 -3.26
CA GLN A 255 -7.55 -9.46 -2.43
C GLN A 255 -7.81 -7.97 -2.19
N GLN A 256 -8.21 -7.23 -3.23
CA GLN A 256 -8.61 -5.82 -3.13
C GLN A 256 -9.84 -5.67 -2.25
N PHE A 257 -10.84 -6.54 -2.39
CA PHE A 257 -12.02 -6.54 -1.53
C PHE A 257 -11.65 -6.73 -0.06
N PHE A 258 -10.81 -7.73 0.25
CA PHE A 258 -10.30 -7.95 1.60
C PHE A 258 -9.49 -6.75 2.13
N THR A 259 -8.60 -6.22 1.29
CA THR A 259 -7.72 -5.11 1.65
C THR A 259 -8.51 -3.83 1.92
N ILE A 260 -9.41 -3.43 1.03
CA ILE A 260 -10.23 -2.21 1.19
C ILE A 260 -11.15 -2.34 2.41
N ARG A 261 -11.64 -3.55 2.71
CA ARG A 261 -12.48 -3.81 3.88
C ARG A 261 -11.72 -3.70 5.19
N ASN A 262 -10.52 -4.27 5.25
CA ASN A 262 -9.74 -4.37 6.49
C ASN A 262 -8.86 -3.15 6.72
N MET A 263 -8.54 -2.43 5.65
CA MET A 263 -7.58 -1.35 5.68
C MET A 263 -7.94 -0.30 4.60
N PRO A 264 -9.05 0.43 4.79
CA PRO A 264 -9.55 1.41 3.82
C PRO A 264 -8.60 2.61 3.67
N ALA A 265 -8.68 3.29 2.52
CA ALA A 265 -7.96 4.54 2.30
C ALA A 265 -8.51 5.69 3.18
N PRO A 266 -7.63 6.52 3.77
CA PRO A 266 -8.04 7.70 4.53
C PRO A 266 -8.89 8.67 3.70
N GLY A 267 -9.94 9.22 4.30
CA GLY A 267 -10.91 10.13 3.69
C GLY A 267 -11.92 9.46 2.73
N SER A 268 -11.84 8.14 2.50
CA SER A 268 -12.74 7.43 1.59
C SER A 268 -14.08 7.04 2.24
N GLU A 269 -15.11 6.79 1.42
CA GLU A 269 -16.37 6.22 1.93
C GLU A 269 -16.17 4.86 2.61
N ALA A 270 -15.20 4.07 2.13
CA ALA A 270 -14.84 2.79 2.71
C ALA A 270 -14.33 2.96 4.15
N GLU A 271 -13.57 4.02 4.42
CA GLU A 271 -13.13 4.35 5.78
C GLU A 271 -14.30 4.79 6.66
N LYS A 272 -15.19 5.66 6.17
CA LYS A 272 -16.40 6.06 6.93
C LYS A 272 -17.21 4.84 7.36
N LYS A 273 -17.45 3.90 6.45
CA LYS A 273 -18.16 2.62 6.73
C LYS A 273 -17.38 1.73 7.71
N HIS A 274 -16.05 1.69 7.60
CA HIS A 274 -15.20 0.92 8.51
C HIS A 274 -15.20 1.50 9.93
N ARG A 275 -15.03 2.83 10.08
CA ARG A 275 -15.11 3.53 11.36
C ARG A 275 -16.48 3.39 12.01
N ALA A 276 -17.57 3.53 11.24
CA ALA A 276 -18.93 3.30 11.74
C ALA A 276 -19.12 1.87 12.29
N ARG A 277 -18.60 0.85 11.60
CA ARG A 277 -18.64 -0.55 12.09
C ARG A 277 -17.85 -0.75 13.37
N ILE A 278 -16.67 -0.13 13.51
CA ILE A 278 -15.88 -0.22 14.74
C ILE A 278 -16.57 0.53 15.88
N ASN A 279 -17.07 1.74 15.63
CA ASN A 279 -17.79 2.53 16.63
C ASN A 279 -19.04 1.79 17.13
N ALA A 280 -19.83 1.18 16.25
CA ALA A 280 -20.97 0.34 16.65
C ALA A 280 -20.55 -0.82 17.57
N LYS A 281 -19.45 -1.52 17.25
CA LYS A 281 -18.90 -2.59 18.10
C LYS A 281 -18.33 -2.08 19.43
N ARG A 282 -17.80 -0.85 19.48
CA ARG A 282 -17.27 -0.22 20.70
C ARG A 282 -18.39 0.25 21.61
N VAL A 283 -19.41 0.90 21.06
CA VAL A 283 -20.61 1.32 21.79
C VAL A 283 -21.32 0.11 22.38
N ALA A 284 -21.47 -0.98 21.63
CA ALA A 284 -22.03 -2.25 22.15
C ALA A 284 -21.20 -2.86 23.30
N LYS A 285 -19.91 -2.49 23.43
CA LYS A 285 -19.01 -2.90 24.51
C LYS A 285 -18.87 -1.84 25.61
N GLY A 286 -19.63 -0.74 25.55
CA GLY A 286 -19.52 0.38 26.49
C GLY A 286 -18.19 1.15 26.41
N LEU A 287 -17.48 1.05 25.28
CA LEU A 287 -16.22 1.77 25.03
C LEU A 287 -16.51 3.07 24.27
N PRO A 288 -15.72 4.14 24.52
CA PRO A 288 -15.83 5.39 23.75
C PRO A 288 -15.55 5.15 22.26
N THR A 289 -16.16 5.98 21.44
CA THR A 289 -15.97 5.94 19.98
C THR A 289 -14.53 6.30 19.61
N LEU A 290 -14.11 5.94 18.38
CA LEU A 290 -12.78 6.30 17.86
C LEU A 290 -12.54 7.82 17.91
N GLU A 291 -13.56 8.62 17.60
CA GLU A 291 -13.46 10.09 17.57
C GLU A 291 -13.28 10.69 18.97
N GLU A 292 -14.02 10.19 19.95
CA GLU A 292 -13.85 10.60 21.35
C GLU A 292 -12.47 10.21 21.91
N GLU A 293 -11.96 9.05 21.51
CA GLU A 293 -10.63 8.60 21.90
C GLU A 293 -9.52 9.43 21.24
N GLU A 294 -9.63 9.71 19.94
CA GLU A 294 -8.73 10.59 19.18
C GLU A 294 -8.78 12.04 19.71
N ALA A 295 -9.97 12.56 20.04
CA ALA A 295 -10.13 13.87 20.66
C ALA A 295 -9.49 13.92 22.05
N ALA A 296 -9.69 12.87 22.87
CA ALA A 296 -9.05 12.76 24.18
C ALA A 296 -7.53 12.63 24.09
N GLN A 297 -7.00 11.99 23.04
CA GLN A 297 -5.56 11.92 22.78
C GLN A 297 -5.00 13.28 22.33
N ARG A 298 -5.64 13.96 21.36
CA ARG A 298 -5.24 15.31 20.94
C ARG A 298 -5.26 16.31 22.09
N ALA A 299 -6.29 16.27 22.94
CA ALA A 299 -6.37 17.10 24.14
C ALA A 299 -5.25 16.77 25.14
N ALA A 300 -4.83 15.51 25.25
CA ALA A 300 -3.70 15.11 26.09
C ALA A 300 -2.35 15.57 25.53
N GLU A 301 -2.14 15.46 24.21
CA GLU A 301 -0.93 15.94 23.53
C GLU A 301 -0.79 17.45 23.63
N LEU A 302 -1.88 18.20 23.39
CA LEU A 302 -1.90 19.66 23.56
C LEU A 302 -1.62 20.07 25.01
N ALA A 303 -2.15 19.34 25.99
CA ALA A 303 -1.86 19.57 27.40
C ALA A 303 -0.39 19.27 27.76
N GLU A 304 0.21 18.22 27.20
CA GLU A 304 1.65 17.93 27.39
C GLU A 304 2.53 19.01 26.73
N GLN A 305 2.18 19.46 25.52
CA GLN A 305 2.90 20.55 24.85
C GLN A 305 2.78 21.86 25.64
N ALA A 306 1.61 22.14 26.22
CA ALA A 306 1.42 23.28 27.10
C ALA A 306 2.24 23.14 28.40
N GLU A 307 2.28 21.98 29.06
CA GLU A 307 3.13 21.75 30.24
C GLU A 307 4.63 21.91 29.92
N GLN A 308 5.09 21.43 28.77
CA GLN A 308 6.47 21.60 28.33
C GLN A 308 6.84 23.07 28.08
N ARG A 309 5.91 23.88 27.54
CA ARG A 309 6.10 25.33 27.38
C ARG A 309 6.17 26.09 28.71
N HIS A 310 5.52 25.60 29.76
CA HIS A 310 5.49 26.25 31.08
C HIS A 310 6.62 25.81 32.02
N GLN A 311 7.50 24.88 31.59
CA GLN A 311 8.67 24.50 32.37
C GLN A 311 9.78 25.56 32.25
N ARG A 312 9.52 26.74 32.83
CA ARG A 312 10.49 27.84 32.97
C ARG A 312 11.63 27.32 33.85
N VAL A 313 12.75 26.98 33.24
CA VAL A 313 14.00 26.67 33.95
C VAL A 313 14.35 27.90 34.78
N GLN A 314 14.13 27.81 36.08
CA GLN A 314 14.42 28.90 37.01
C GLN A 314 15.96 29.08 36.98
N PRO A 315 16.49 30.22 36.52
CA PRO A 315 17.94 30.42 36.50
C PRO A 315 18.41 30.42 37.95
N VAL A 316 19.14 29.38 38.33
CA VAL A 316 19.74 29.27 39.67
C VAL A 316 20.73 30.43 39.80
N ARG A 317 20.51 31.32 40.79
CA ARG A 317 21.39 32.48 41.04
C ARG A 317 22.86 32.03 41.14
N LYS A 318 23.75 32.76 40.46
CA LYS A 318 25.20 32.51 40.33
C LYS A 318 25.94 32.30 41.67
N ASP A 319 25.36 32.72 42.79
CA ASP A 319 25.96 32.56 44.13
C ASP A 319 26.03 31.11 44.60
N ARG A 320 25.21 30.21 44.04
CA ARG A 320 25.26 28.78 44.40
C ARG A 320 26.31 27.98 43.61
N GLN A 321 26.87 28.53 42.54
CA GLN A 321 27.99 27.91 41.80
C GLN A 321 29.36 28.23 42.41
N LYS A 322 29.48 29.31 43.20
CA LYS A 322 30.76 29.73 43.81
C LYS A 322 31.20 28.92 45.03
N ARG A 323 30.38 27.99 45.55
CA ARG A 323 30.76 27.08 46.64
C ARG A 323 31.41 25.76 46.20
N LYS A 324 31.50 25.50 44.89
CA LYS A 324 32.27 24.38 44.32
C LYS A 324 33.29 24.90 43.32
N GLY A 325 34.30 25.59 43.83
CA GLY A 325 35.45 26.06 43.05
C GLY A 325 36.71 25.97 43.90
N GLY A 326 37.19 24.74 44.14
CA GLY A 326 38.58 24.52 44.54
C GLY A 326 39.44 24.43 43.28
N ALA A 327 40.55 25.18 43.29
CA ALA A 327 41.61 25.27 42.29
C ALA A 327 41.32 26.12 41.03
N ARG A 328 41.76 27.38 41.06
CA ARG A 328 42.09 28.18 39.86
C ARG A 328 43.61 28.13 39.66
N LEU A 329 44.05 27.81 38.44
CA LEU A 329 45.34 28.23 37.89
C LEU A 329 45.12 29.54 37.10
N PRO A 330 46.10 30.45 37.01
CA PRO A 330 45.92 31.76 36.39
C PRO A 330 46.09 31.68 34.86
N VAL A 331 45.18 32.33 34.13
CA VAL A 331 45.33 32.61 32.68
C VAL A 331 45.60 34.11 32.53
N THR A 332 46.54 34.41 31.63
CA THR A 332 47.16 35.72 31.37
C THR A 332 46.27 36.71 30.60
N PRO A 333 46.64 38.02 30.54
CA PRO A 333 45.74 39.13 30.21
C PRO A 333 45.32 39.33 28.73
N GLU A 334 45.46 38.35 27.85
CA GLU A 334 45.18 38.54 26.40
C GLU A 334 43.74 38.20 25.97
N GLU A 335 42.92 37.60 26.83
CA GLU A 335 41.52 37.24 26.49
C GLU A 335 40.46 38.27 26.91
N GLN A 336 40.85 39.49 27.31
CA GLN A 336 39.90 40.51 27.78
C GLN A 336 39.48 41.55 26.72
N ARG A 337 39.90 41.44 25.45
CA ARG A 337 39.59 42.44 24.42
C ARG A 337 38.61 42.04 23.32
N ALA A 338 37.91 40.91 23.45
CA ALA A 338 37.01 40.42 22.39
C ALA A 338 35.51 40.37 22.77
N THR A 339 35.06 41.08 23.80
CA THR A 339 33.63 41.05 24.21
C THR A 339 33.04 42.45 24.47
N GLU A 340 33.42 43.43 23.67
CA GLU A 340 32.71 44.72 23.58
C GLU A 340 32.39 45.05 22.11
N ALA A 341 31.61 44.19 21.47
CA ALA A 341 30.93 44.51 20.21
C ALA A 341 29.82 43.47 19.98
N GLY A 342 28.57 43.82 20.30
CA GLY A 342 27.42 42.95 20.04
C GLY A 342 26.18 43.22 20.88
N GLU A 343 25.80 44.49 21.07
CA GLU A 343 24.40 44.84 21.32
C GLU A 343 23.74 45.07 19.95
N ASP A 344 22.68 44.30 19.65
CA ASP A 344 21.49 44.66 18.86
C ASP A 344 20.85 43.43 18.19
N GLY A 345 19.57 43.12 18.53
CA GLY A 345 18.72 42.20 17.76
C GLY A 345 17.66 41.38 18.53
N ALA A 346 16.50 42.00 18.80
CA ALA A 346 15.09 41.52 18.75
C ALA A 346 14.77 40.04 18.32
N PHE A 347 13.69 39.33 18.69
CA PHE A 347 12.32 39.68 19.11
C PHE A 347 11.62 38.41 19.64
N GLY A 348 10.85 38.50 20.73
CA GLY A 348 9.94 37.44 21.18
C GLY A 348 8.57 38.05 21.41
N GLU A 349 7.66 37.89 20.44
CA GLU A 349 6.28 38.37 20.53
C GLU A 349 5.54 37.66 21.68
N ARG A 350 5.09 38.44 22.66
CA ARG A 350 4.11 37.99 23.65
C ARG A 350 2.73 38.11 23.03
N LEU A 351 1.98 37.02 23.05
CA LEU A 351 0.56 36.99 22.69
C LEU A 351 -0.20 38.04 23.51
N THR A 352 -1.16 38.69 22.87
CA THR A 352 -2.01 39.70 23.49
C THR A 352 -3.07 39.04 24.37
N ALA A 353 -3.59 39.78 25.36
CA ALA A 353 -4.64 39.28 26.25
C ALA A 353 -5.94 38.90 25.49
N GLU A 354 -6.15 39.47 24.30
CA GLU A 354 -7.26 39.14 23.41
C GLU A 354 -7.08 37.78 22.73
N GLU A 355 -5.85 37.42 22.34
CA GLU A 355 -5.53 36.09 21.78
C GLU A 355 -5.66 34.98 22.84
N GLU A 356 -5.26 35.24 24.09
CA GLU A 356 -5.49 34.30 25.20
C GLU A 356 -6.98 34.14 25.53
N ALA A 357 -7.78 35.20 25.41
CA ALA A 357 -9.22 35.16 25.62
C ALA A 357 -9.93 34.38 24.52
N ALA A 358 -9.55 34.58 23.24
CA ALA A 358 -10.09 33.85 22.11
C ALA A 358 -9.80 32.34 22.17
N ILE A 359 -8.60 31.95 22.64
CA ILE A 359 -8.24 30.54 22.85
C ILE A 359 -9.10 29.91 23.95
N LYS A 360 -9.35 30.64 25.05
CA LYS A 360 -10.25 30.18 26.13
C LYS A 360 -11.69 30.00 25.66
N GLU A 361 -12.17 30.91 24.81
CA GLU A 361 -13.52 30.85 24.26
C GLU A 361 -13.70 29.67 23.27
N ILE A 362 -12.64 29.35 22.50
CA ILE A 362 -12.57 28.17 21.63
C ILE A 362 -12.51 26.88 22.45
N GLU A 363 -11.77 26.84 23.57
CA GLU A 363 -11.74 25.68 24.48
C GLU A 363 -13.10 25.37 25.11
N THR A 364 -13.90 26.39 25.44
CA THR A 364 -15.22 26.19 26.06
C THR A 364 -16.32 25.75 25.11
N ASN A 365 -16.20 26.05 23.80
CA ASN A 365 -17.27 25.81 22.83
C ASN A 365 -17.17 24.48 22.05
N ILE A 366 -16.05 23.74 22.15
CA ILE A 366 -15.83 22.49 21.36
C ILE A 366 -16.20 21.21 22.12
N VAL A 367 -16.29 21.25 23.45
CA VAL A 367 -16.57 20.06 24.26
C VAL A 367 -17.56 20.45 25.34
N GLY A 368 -18.82 20.03 25.23
CA GLY A 368 -19.86 20.25 26.23
C GLY A 368 -19.63 19.52 27.56
N LEU A 369 -18.38 19.28 27.96
CA LEU A 369 -18.01 18.78 29.27
C LEU A 369 -17.34 19.89 30.07
N THR A 370 -17.75 19.99 31.33
CA THR A 370 -17.20 20.97 32.27
C THR A 370 -15.75 20.63 32.65
N PRO A 371 -14.93 21.62 33.04
CA PRO A 371 -13.56 21.38 33.52
C PRO A 371 -13.47 20.35 34.66
N GLU A 372 -14.50 20.26 35.50
CA GLU A 372 -14.60 19.27 36.58
C GLU A 372 -14.77 17.84 36.06
N GLU A 373 -15.55 17.63 35.00
CA GLU A 373 -15.75 16.32 34.38
C GLU A 373 -14.47 15.81 33.70
N ILE A 374 -13.70 16.71 33.10
CA ILE A 374 -12.39 16.41 32.52
C ILE A 374 -11.41 16.00 33.63
N ALA A 375 -11.43 16.67 34.78
CA ALA A 375 -10.60 16.33 35.93
C ALA A 375 -10.98 14.96 36.53
N ARG A 376 -12.27 14.66 36.68
CA ARG A 376 -12.76 13.35 37.14
C ARG A 376 -12.34 12.22 36.20
N ARG A 377 -12.49 12.39 34.89
CA ARG A 377 -12.09 11.36 33.91
C ARG A 377 -10.56 11.12 33.89
N ARG A 378 -9.75 12.17 34.09
CA ARG A 378 -8.29 12.02 34.28
C ARG A 378 -7.96 11.21 35.53
N TYR A 379 -8.67 11.46 36.64
CA TYR A 379 -8.49 10.73 37.88
C TYR A 379 -8.85 9.24 37.71
N GLU A 380 -9.99 8.94 37.09
CA GLU A 380 -10.43 7.57 36.83
C GLU A 380 -9.48 6.81 35.89
N LYS A 381 -8.99 7.45 34.82
CA LYS A 381 -8.03 6.85 33.89
C LYS A 381 -6.71 6.50 34.60
N ARG A 382 -6.19 7.41 35.43
CA ARG A 382 -4.98 7.19 36.25
C ARG A 382 -5.20 6.08 37.29
N ALA A 383 -6.38 6.03 37.91
CA ALA A 383 -6.74 4.98 38.86
C ALA A 383 -6.78 3.59 38.19
N ARG A 384 -7.42 3.47 37.02
CA ARG A 384 -7.47 2.21 36.24
C ARG A 384 -6.07 1.75 35.80
N GLN A 385 -5.21 2.67 35.34
CA GLN A 385 -3.83 2.35 34.97
C GLN A 385 -3.00 1.85 36.17
N ARG A 386 -3.17 2.47 37.35
CA ARG A 386 -2.53 2.01 38.59
C ARG A 386 -3.01 0.61 38.98
N GLN A 387 -4.31 0.33 38.83
CA GLN A 387 -4.90 -0.98 39.13
C GLN A 387 -4.40 -2.06 38.16
N GLN A 388 -4.32 -1.76 36.86
CA GLN A 388 -3.75 -2.66 35.85
C GLN A 388 -2.26 -2.93 36.09
N ARG A 389 -1.46 -1.91 36.40
CA ARG A 389 -0.04 -2.09 36.76
C ARG A 389 0.13 -2.96 38.01
N ARG A 390 -0.73 -2.80 39.01
CA ARG A 390 -0.73 -3.62 40.23
C ARG A 390 -1.14 -5.08 39.97
N ASN A 391 -2.10 -5.31 39.08
CA ASN A 391 -2.51 -6.65 38.69
C ASN A 391 -1.43 -7.34 37.84
N ASN A 392 -0.78 -6.62 36.92
CA ASN A 392 0.34 -7.13 36.13
C ASN A 392 1.57 -7.44 37.00
N SER A 393 1.84 -6.66 38.06
CA SER A 393 2.95 -7.00 38.98
C SER A 393 2.65 -8.21 39.86
N LYS A 394 1.38 -8.40 40.27
CA LYS A 394 0.95 -9.62 40.98
C LYS A 394 1.00 -10.87 40.10
N LYS A 395 0.65 -10.76 38.82
CA LYS A 395 0.74 -11.86 37.82
C LYS A 395 2.18 -12.25 37.47
N ARG A 396 3.16 -11.36 37.67
CA ARG A 396 4.59 -11.64 37.48
C ARG A 396 5.27 -12.23 38.72
N ARG A 397 4.59 -12.25 39.86
CA ARG A 397 5.10 -12.76 41.16
C ARG A 397 4.47 -14.10 41.58
N ARG A 398 3.51 -14.60 40.81
CA ARG A 398 3.03 -15.99 40.84
C ARG A 398 3.56 -16.66 39.57
#